data_AF-A0A3D3CL02-F1
#
_entry.id   AF-A0A3D3CL02-F1
#
_cell.length_a   1.000
_cell.length_b   1.000
_cell.length_c   1.000
_cell.angle_alpha   90.00
_cell.angle_beta   90.00
_cell.angle_gamma   90.00
#
_symmetry.space_group_name_H-M   'P 1'
#
loop_
_entity.id
_entity.type
_entity.pdbx_description
1 polymer ?
#
loop_
_entity_poly.entity_id
_entity_poly.type
_entity_poly.pdbx_seq_one_letter_code
_entity_poly.pdbx_strand_id
1 'polypeptide(L)' 'MKVIIEIEKDEELEKIKKSFKGEKITVVKTQKERKKILESIFKRYNVKLPANYKFNREEIHAR' A
#
# COMPACT_ATOMS: atom_id res chain seq x y z
N MET A 1 -5.41 12.32 -6.24
CA MET A 1 -5.85 11.27 -5.28
C MET A 1 -4.65 10.38 -5.00
N LYS A 2 -4.49 9.82 -3.79
CA LYS A 2 -3.40 8.85 -3.52
C LYS A 2 -4.02 7.49 -3.22
N VAL A 3 -3.63 6.47 -3.97
CA VAL A 3 -4.12 5.10 -3.84
C VAL A 3 -2.96 4.20 -3.45
N ILE A 4 -3.20 3.29 -2.51
CA ILE A 4 -2.24 2.26 -2.11
C ILE A 4 -2.79 0.94 -2.63
N ILE A 5 -2.02 0.27 -3.49
CA ILE A 5 -2.39 -1.00 -4.11
C ILE A 5 -1.41 -2.06 -3.60
N GLU A 6 -1.94 -3.11 -3.00
CA GLU A 6 -1.17 -4.29 -2.65
C GLU A 6 -1.22 -5.28 -3.80
N ILE A 7 -0.05 -5.75 -4.24
CA ILE A 7 0.10 -6.62 -5.40
C ILE A 7 0.90 -7.84 -4.95
N GLU A 8 0.31 -9.02 -5.09
CA GLU A 8 0.93 -10.29 -4.68
C GLU A 8 1.78 -10.90 -5.81
N LYS A 9 1.41 -10.65 -7.07
CA LYS A 9 2.06 -11.21 -8.26
C LYS A 9 2.80 -10.14 -9.06
N ASP A 10 4.08 -10.34 -9.32
CA ASP A 10 4.89 -9.40 -10.12
C ASP A 10 4.31 -9.18 -11.54
N GLU A 11 3.60 -10.14 -12.13
CA GLU A 11 2.92 -9.97 -13.44
C GLU A 11 1.82 -8.90 -13.41
N GLU A 12 1.15 -8.72 -12.27
CA GLU A 12 0.11 -7.69 -12.12
C GLU A 12 0.73 -6.29 -11.94
N LEU A 13 1.95 -6.21 -11.42
CA LEU A 13 2.68 -4.96 -11.28
C LEU A 13 2.95 -4.30 -12.65
N GLU A 14 3.31 -5.08 -13.67
CA GLU A 14 3.53 -4.56 -15.01
C GLU A 14 2.24 -4.02 -15.65
N LYS A 15 1.11 -4.72 -15.46
CA LYS A 15 -0.20 -4.25 -15.93
C LYS A 15 -0.58 -2.93 -15.28
N ILE A 16 -0.42 -2.84 -13.95
CA ILE A 16 -0.71 -1.62 -13.18
C ILE A 16 0.22 -0.48 -13.63
N LYS A 17 1.52 -0.72 -13.78
CA LYS A 17 2.45 0.30 -14.29
C LYS A 17 2.04 0.84 -15.67
N LYS A 18 1.52 -0.02 -16.56
CA LYS A 18 1.00 0.39 -17.87
C LYS A 18 -0.29 1.20 -17.75
N SER A 19 -1.21 0.82 -16.85
CA SER A 19 -2.48 1.53 -16.62
C SER A 19 -2.29 2.91 -15.98
N PHE A 20 -1.31 3.07 -15.08
CA PHE A 20 -1.02 4.33 -14.39
C PHE A 20 0.11 5.14 -15.06
N LYS A 21 0.30 4.97 -16.38
CA LYS A 21 1.34 5.68 -17.15
C LYS A 21 1.14 7.20 -17.01
N GLY A 22 2.11 7.89 -16.40
CA GLY A 22 2.08 9.33 -16.15
C GLY A 22 1.92 9.70 -14.68
N GLU A 23 1.53 8.77 -13.80
CA GLU A 23 1.52 8.98 -12.36
C GLU A 23 2.82 8.50 -11.69
N LYS A 24 3.16 9.11 -10.55
CA LYS A 24 4.36 8.73 -9.78
C LYS A 24 4.09 7.46 -8.96
N ILE A 25 4.52 6.32 -9.48
CA ILE A 25 4.39 5.01 -8.82
C ILE A 25 5.61 4.75 -7.94
N THR A 26 5.38 4.40 -6.67
CA THR A 26 6.43 3.94 -5.75
C THR A 26 6.18 2.46 -5.43
N VAL A 27 7.10 1.59 -5.83
CA VAL A 27 7.00 0.15 -5.55
C VAL A 27 7.72 -0.14 -4.25
N VAL A 28 7.03 -0.79 -3.31
CA VAL A 28 7.56 -1.11 -1.98
C VAL A 28 7.51 -2.62 -1.80
N LYS A 29 8.68 -3.26 -1.74
CA LYS A 29 8.79 -4.73 -1.64
C LYS A 29 8.92 -5.23 -0.20
N THR A 30 9.37 -4.40 0.74
CA THR A 30 9.59 -4.81 2.13
C THR A 30 8.51 -4.29 3.09
N GLN A 31 8.12 -5.11 4.07
CA GLN A 31 7.17 -4.70 5.11
C GLN A 31 7.66 -3.50 5.94
N LYS A 32 8.98 -3.42 6.19
CA LYS A 32 9.59 -2.33 6.96
C LYS A 32 9.45 -0.98 6.27
N GLU A 33 9.72 -0.94 4.96
CA GLU A 33 9.52 0.28 4.16
C GLU A 33 8.04 0.63 4.03
N ARG A 34 7.18 -0.39 3.86
CA ARG A 34 5.72 -0.20 3.82
C ARG A 34 5.22 0.51 5.07
N LYS A 35 5.62 0.05 6.26
CA LYS A 35 5.25 0.68 7.54
C LYS A 35 5.71 2.15 7.60
N LYS A 36 6.95 2.43 7.23
CA LYS A 36 7.50 3.80 7.23
C LYS A 36 6.74 4.76 6.30
N ILE A 37 6.39 4.30 5.10
CA ILE A 37 5.62 5.09 4.13
C ILE A 37 4.21 5.34 4.65
N LEU A 38 3.55 4.30 5.18
CA LEU A 38 2.24 4.41 5.79
C LEU A 38 2.26 5.42 6.94
N GLU A 39 3.17 5.30 7.90
CA GLU A 39 3.30 6.25 9.02
C GLU A 39 3.46 7.70 8.53
N SER A 40 4.26 7.92 7.49
CA SER A 40 4.42 9.24 6.88
C SER A 40 3.12 9.78 6.25
N ILE A 41 2.35 8.91 5.57
CA ILE A 41 1.04 9.25 5.01
C ILE A 41 0.06 9.59 6.15
N PHE A 42 -0.05 8.74 7.17
CA PHE A 42 -0.96 8.97 8.30
C PHE A 42 -0.65 10.28 9.04
N LYS A 43 0.63 10.57 9.28
CA LYS A 43 1.07 11.83 9.88
C LYS A 43 0.71 13.04 9.02
N ARG A 44 0.87 12.94 7.70
CA ARG A 44 0.58 14.04 6.77
C ARG A 44 -0.92 14.34 6.66
N TYR A 45 -1.77 13.32 6.69
CA TYR A 45 -3.22 13.49 6.56
C TYR A 45 -3.96 13.51 7.91
N ASN A 46 -3.24 13.48 9.03
CA ASN A 46 -3.78 13.44 10.40
C ASN A 46 -4.81 12.32 10.62
N VAL A 47 -4.62 11.18 9.95
CA VAL A 47 -5.50 10.01 10.05
C VAL A 47 -4.92 9.10 11.13
N LYS A 48 -5.75 8.69 12.10
CA LYS A 48 -5.39 7.68 13.10
C LYS A 48 -5.95 6.34 12.68
N LEU A 49 -5.11 5.31 12.68
CA LEU A 49 -5.57 3.95 12.50
C LEU A 49 -6.14 3.41 13.80
N PRO A 50 -7.26 2.66 13.74
CA PRO A 50 -7.69 1.83 14.86
C PRO A 50 -6.54 0.93 15.32
N ALA A 51 -6.40 0.73 16.64
CA ALA A 51 -5.33 -0.08 17.20
C ALA A 51 -5.32 -1.53 16.66
N ASN A 52 -6.45 -2.00 16.15
CA ASN A 52 -6.62 -3.35 15.60
C ASN A 52 -6.64 -3.40 14.07
N TYR A 53 -6.30 -2.29 13.37
CA TYR A 53 -6.25 -2.29 11.91
C TYR A 53 -4.98 -2.99 11.44
N LYS A 54 -5.16 -4.17 10.84
CA LYS A 54 -4.08 -4.94 10.24
C LYS A 54 -3.97 -4.58 8.77
N PHE A 55 -2.77 -4.21 8.34
CA PHE A 55 -2.51 -3.88 6.92
C PHE A 55 -2.39 -5.12 6.04
N ASN A 56 -2.34 -6.32 6.63
CA ASN A 56 -2.16 -7.55 5.91
C ASN A 56 -3.52 -8.09 5.44
N ARG A 57 -3.71 -8.22 4.13
CA ARG A 57 -4.97 -8.66 3.53
C ARG A 57 -5.35 -10.06 3.99
N GLU A 58 -4.38 -10.96 4.13
CA GLU A 58 -4.61 -12.31 4.63
C GLU A 58 -5.17 -12.29 6.06
N GLU A 59 -4.69 -11.41 6.93
CA GLU A 59 -5.20 -11.30 8.31
C GLU A 59 -6.60 -10.67 8.40
N ILE A 60 -7.02 -9.92 7.38
CA ILE A 60 -8.38 -9.35 7.30
C ILE A 60 -9.38 -10.39 6.78
N HIS A 61 -8.95 -11.26 5.86
CA HIS A 61 -9.80 -12.24 5.18
C HIS A 61 -9.78 -13.65 5.77
N ALA A 62 -8.88 -13.95 6.72
CA ALA A 62 -8.81 -15.25 7.42
C ALA A 62 -9.95 -15.47 8.43
N ARG A 63 -11.17 -15.04 8.10
CA ARG A 63 -12.36 -15.15 8.95
C ARG A 63 -13.10 -16.45 8.73
#